data_AF-A0A4R8QGX6-F1
#
_entry.id   AF-A0A4R8QGX6-F1
#
_cell.length_a   1.000
_cell.length_b   1.000
_cell.length_c   1.000
_cell.angle_alpha   90.00
_cell.angle_beta   90.00
_cell.angle_gamma   90.00
#
_symmetry.space_group_name_H-M   'P 1'
#
loop_
_entity.id
_entity.type
_entity.pdbx_description
1 polymer ?
#
loop_
_entity_poly.entity_id
_entity_poly.type
_entity_poly.pdbx_seq_one_letter_code
_entity_poly.pdbx_strand_id
1 'polypeptide(L)'
;MKSFTSLVSVVLAISGLQSHSAVVTAAPANETRPGCCKNPLVRYEWRQLSLEQRLDYIRSIQCLMTLPSEGNDLWPGAKSRYDDFQGMHIYMTQRVHFNGPFLPWHRWMLHLFESELRSKCSYKGTLPYWDVTLDNTAEGFVNSPVFDNVYGVGGNGPYIEDVSDKEDFPVQKPIEIPARSGGGCIQEGPFANLTVPMGLGYSLDSTPHCLRRDFSLPIITSALSDEVIDRTLSAASFSELNRHIQGYSMQVSGMTLHAGMHLGIGGAVGDCADMYSSPGDPVFYFVHGAVDKIWNDWQRRDWPARKTDVGGPDTMYGYPFNFFGDVAYENITLQYSLSFPNFGNNMLVADVMDIHEGPFCYEYK
;
A
#
# COMPACT_ATOMS: atom_id res chain seq x y z
N MET A 1 82.62 24.12 -8.20
CA MET A 1 81.44 24.56 -7.42
C MET A 1 81.14 26.00 -7.79
N LYS A 2 80.12 26.23 -8.62
CA LYS A 2 79.51 27.54 -8.88
C LYS A 2 78.20 27.31 -9.63
N SER A 3 77.12 27.79 -9.02
CA SER A 3 75.76 27.95 -9.54
C SER A 3 75.74 28.82 -10.80
N PHE A 4 74.82 28.56 -11.74
CA PHE A 4 73.98 29.59 -12.38
C PHE A 4 72.82 28.96 -13.19
N THR A 5 71.78 29.77 -13.33
CA THR A 5 70.38 29.58 -13.76
C THR A 5 70.11 29.06 -15.18
N SER A 6 68.93 28.43 -15.37
CA SER A 6 68.05 28.74 -16.50
C SER A 6 66.57 28.45 -16.20
N LEU A 7 65.69 29.30 -16.73
CA LEU A 7 64.23 29.36 -16.60
C LEU A 7 63.51 28.24 -17.38
N VAL A 8 62.33 27.83 -16.90
CA VAL A 8 61.13 27.70 -17.74
C VAL A 8 59.89 28.12 -16.92
N SER A 9 59.11 29.04 -17.48
CA SER A 9 57.84 29.57 -16.97
C SER A 9 56.71 28.54 -17.10
N VAL A 10 55.93 28.35 -16.03
CA VAL A 10 54.66 27.60 -16.07
C VAL A 10 53.51 28.62 -16.03
N VAL A 11 52.74 28.68 -17.11
CA VAL A 11 51.52 29.49 -17.22
C VAL A 11 50.37 28.71 -16.59
N LEU A 12 49.81 29.24 -15.49
CA LEU A 12 48.52 28.80 -14.95
C LEU A 12 47.39 29.39 -15.81
N ALA A 13 46.66 28.54 -16.51
CA ALA A 13 45.39 28.89 -17.12
C ALA A 13 44.26 28.68 -16.10
N ILE A 14 43.64 29.76 -15.67
CA ILE A 14 42.43 29.77 -14.85
C ILE A 14 41.24 29.59 -15.80
N SER A 15 40.69 28.38 -15.88
CA SER A 15 39.41 28.11 -16.55
C SER A 15 38.27 28.39 -15.57
N GLY A 16 37.55 29.49 -15.80
CA GLY A 16 36.39 29.90 -15.02
C GLY A 16 35.24 28.89 -15.13
N LEU A 17 34.66 28.53 -13.99
CA LEU A 17 33.40 27.82 -13.88
C LEU A 17 32.27 28.76 -14.35
N GLN A 18 31.72 28.50 -15.54
CA GLN A 18 30.47 29.10 -15.97
C GLN A 18 29.32 28.48 -15.17
N SER A 19 28.88 29.20 -14.14
CA SER A 19 27.59 29.00 -13.50
C SER A 19 26.48 29.20 -14.53
N HIS A 20 25.92 28.11 -15.04
CA HIS A 20 24.68 28.15 -15.80
C HIS A 20 23.54 28.36 -14.80
N SER A 21 23.21 29.62 -14.52
CA SER A 21 21.95 29.97 -13.89
C SER A 21 20.83 29.61 -14.87
N ALA A 22 20.25 28.42 -14.70
CA ALA A 22 18.96 28.12 -15.30
C ALA A 22 17.96 29.11 -14.70
N VAL A 23 17.48 30.03 -15.52
CA VAL A 23 16.34 30.88 -15.19
C VAL A 23 15.16 29.93 -15.03
N VAL A 24 14.80 29.64 -13.78
CA VAL A 24 13.54 28.99 -13.45
C VAL A 24 12.45 29.99 -13.80
N THR A 25 11.88 29.87 -15.00
CA THR A 25 10.61 30.52 -15.31
C THR A 25 9.59 29.90 -14.37
N ALA A 26 9.19 30.67 -13.35
CA ALA A 26 8.07 30.34 -12.50
C ALA A 26 6.87 30.01 -13.40
N ALA A 27 6.39 28.77 -13.32
CA ALA A 27 5.11 28.41 -13.91
C ALA A 27 4.05 29.37 -13.36
N PRO A 28 3.10 29.83 -14.19
CA PRO A 28 2.08 30.75 -13.72
C PRO A 28 1.29 30.05 -12.61
N ALA A 29 1.33 30.64 -11.42
CA ALA A 29 0.47 30.26 -10.29
C ALA A 29 -0.98 30.59 -10.65
N ASN A 30 -1.61 29.68 -11.40
CA ASN A 30 -3.03 29.74 -11.69
C ASN A 30 -3.56 28.33 -11.97
N GLU A 31 -3.23 27.38 -11.09
CA GLU A 31 -4.08 26.21 -10.93
C GLU A 31 -5.30 26.66 -10.13
N THR A 32 -6.40 26.83 -10.84
CA THR A 32 -7.75 26.92 -10.28
C THR A 32 -7.89 25.86 -9.19
N ARG A 33 -8.19 26.26 -7.95
CA ARG A 33 -8.68 25.33 -6.93
C ARG A 33 -9.72 24.44 -7.61
N PRO A 34 -9.56 23.10 -7.63
CA PRO A 34 -10.58 22.25 -8.20
C PRO A 34 -11.90 22.62 -7.52
N GLY A 35 -12.90 22.92 -8.35
CA GLY A 35 -14.22 23.32 -7.84
C GLY A 35 -14.73 22.27 -6.87
N CYS A 36 -15.56 22.69 -5.91
CA CYS A 36 -16.23 21.81 -4.95
C CYS A 36 -16.69 20.51 -5.63
N CYS A 37 -16.37 19.35 -5.02
CA CYS A 37 -16.74 18.05 -5.56
C CYS A 37 -18.26 18.01 -5.85
N LYS A 38 -18.60 17.82 -7.12
CA LYS A 38 -19.98 17.75 -7.62
C LYS A 38 -20.17 16.37 -8.23
N ASN A 39 -21.20 15.66 -7.77
CA ASN A 39 -21.52 14.28 -8.17
C ASN A 39 -20.36 13.32 -7.84
N PRO A 40 -20.07 13.09 -6.55
CA PRO A 40 -19.00 12.18 -6.15
C PRO A 40 -19.21 10.78 -6.74
N LEU A 41 -18.11 10.16 -7.15
CA LEU A 41 -18.07 8.73 -7.39
C LEU A 41 -18.36 7.98 -6.08
N VAL A 42 -19.08 6.86 -6.14
CA VAL A 42 -19.47 6.13 -4.93
C VAL A 42 -18.69 4.83 -4.85
N ARG A 43 -17.77 4.71 -3.89
CA ARG A 43 -17.10 3.46 -3.54
C ARG A 43 -18.04 2.60 -2.68
N TYR A 44 -18.61 1.58 -3.31
CA TYR A 44 -19.56 0.66 -2.66
C TYR A 44 -18.84 -0.48 -1.93
N GLU A 45 -19.48 -0.98 -0.87
CA GLU A 45 -19.11 -2.25 -0.27
C GLU A 45 -19.27 -3.38 -1.31
N TRP A 46 -18.36 -4.36 -1.29
CA TRP A 46 -18.31 -5.43 -2.29
C TRP A 46 -19.64 -6.17 -2.48
N ARG A 47 -20.42 -6.40 -1.42
CA ARG A 47 -21.72 -7.10 -1.45
C ARG A 47 -22.81 -6.28 -2.13
N GLN A 48 -22.69 -4.96 -2.13
CA GLN A 48 -23.66 -4.06 -2.76
C GLN A 48 -23.49 -3.99 -4.28
N LEU A 49 -22.31 -4.37 -4.81
CA LEU A 49 -22.10 -4.48 -6.24
C LEU A 49 -22.88 -5.66 -6.83
N SER A 50 -23.45 -5.45 -8.02
CA SER A 50 -24.01 -6.54 -8.83
C SER A 50 -22.91 -7.53 -9.23
N LEU A 51 -23.30 -8.76 -9.51
CA LEU A 51 -22.37 -9.79 -9.98
C LEU A 51 -21.60 -9.35 -11.23
N GLU A 52 -22.25 -8.62 -12.14
CA GLU A 52 -21.60 -8.06 -13.34
C GLU A 52 -20.56 -6.99 -12.98
N GLN A 53 -20.86 -6.09 -12.02
CA GLN A 53 -19.93 -5.06 -11.56
C GLN A 53 -18.70 -5.68 -10.88
N ARG A 54 -18.88 -6.77 -10.11
CA ARG A 54 -17.77 -7.52 -9.52
C ARG A 54 -16.87 -8.13 -10.58
N LEU A 55 -17.47 -8.78 -11.59
CA LEU A 55 -16.71 -9.32 -12.73
C LEU A 55 -16.01 -8.22 -13.53
N ASP A 56 -16.60 -7.03 -13.66
CA ASP A 56 -15.97 -5.90 -14.36
C ASP A 56 -14.73 -5.39 -13.63
N TYR A 57 -14.78 -5.32 -12.30
CA TYR A 57 -13.61 -4.98 -11.49
C TYR A 57 -12.49 -6.02 -11.64
N ILE A 58 -12.83 -7.31 -11.50
CA ILE A 58 -11.88 -8.43 -11.63
C ILE A 58 -11.20 -8.42 -13.02
N ARG A 59 -11.98 -8.28 -14.10
CA ARG A 59 -11.44 -8.17 -15.47
C ARG A 59 -10.53 -6.97 -15.65
N SER A 60 -10.82 -5.86 -14.97
CA SER A 60 -9.99 -4.65 -15.06
C SER A 60 -8.63 -4.84 -14.39
N ILE A 61 -8.56 -5.56 -13.26
CA ILE A 61 -7.29 -5.98 -12.65
C ILE A 61 -6.50 -6.88 -13.59
N GLN A 62 -7.16 -7.93 -14.13
CA GLN A 62 -6.53 -8.85 -15.08
C GLN A 62 -6.02 -8.09 -16.31
N CYS A 63 -6.75 -7.10 -16.80
CA CYS A 63 -6.28 -6.23 -17.89
C CYS A 63 -4.99 -5.49 -17.52
N LEU A 64 -4.86 -4.89 -16.32
CA LEU A 64 -3.60 -4.25 -15.90
C LEU A 64 -2.43 -5.25 -15.86
N MET A 65 -2.69 -6.51 -15.50
CA MET A 65 -1.69 -7.59 -15.52
C MET A 65 -1.26 -7.98 -16.96
N THR A 66 -2.01 -7.59 -17.99
CA THR A 66 -1.64 -7.82 -19.40
C THR A 66 -0.93 -6.64 -20.07
N LEU A 67 -1.09 -5.42 -19.53
CA LEU A 67 -0.43 -4.24 -20.07
C LEU A 67 1.05 -4.25 -19.69
N PRO A 68 1.99 -3.89 -20.59
CA PRO A 68 3.42 -3.91 -20.28
C PRO A 68 3.74 -2.92 -19.16
N SER A 69 4.65 -3.32 -18.26
CA SER A 69 5.18 -2.42 -17.22
C SER A 69 5.75 -1.14 -17.84
N GLU A 70 5.44 -0.01 -17.23
CA GLU A 70 6.04 1.30 -17.53
C GLU A 70 7.18 1.62 -16.55
N GLY A 71 7.42 0.79 -15.53
CA GLY A 71 8.45 0.97 -14.51
C GLY A 71 9.64 0.00 -14.58
N ASN A 72 9.78 -0.76 -15.66
CA ASN A 72 10.85 -1.77 -15.83
C ASN A 72 12.28 -1.21 -15.61
N ASP A 73 12.51 0.07 -15.91
CA ASP A 73 13.82 0.72 -15.69
C ASP A 73 14.12 0.94 -14.21
N LEU A 74 13.09 1.01 -13.36
CA LEU A 74 13.20 1.17 -11.91
C LEU A 74 13.08 -0.16 -11.18
N TRP A 75 12.31 -1.11 -11.73
CA TRP A 75 11.97 -2.38 -11.10
C TRP A 75 12.20 -3.53 -12.09
N PRO A 76 13.40 -4.14 -12.11
CA PRO A 76 13.77 -5.16 -13.10
C PRO A 76 12.83 -6.39 -13.13
N GLY A 77 12.23 -6.72 -11.99
CA GLY A 77 11.25 -7.78 -11.85
C GLY A 77 9.89 -7.49 -12.48
N ALA A 78 9.52 -6.22 -12.71
CA ALA A 78 8.21 -5.86 -13.25
C ALA A 78 8.00 -6.46 -14.64
N LYS A 79 6.77 -6.87 -14.95
CA LYS A 79 6.39 -7.37 -16.27
C LYS A 79 5.17 -6.65 -16.81
N SER A 80 4.27 -6.23 -15.92
CA SER A 80 3.00 -5.61 -16.22
C SER A 80 2.79 -4.28 -15.49
N ARG A 81 1.78 -3.51 -15.93
CA ARG A 81 1.33 -2.29 -15.22
C ARG A 81 0.79 -2.58 -13.83
N TYR A 82 0.33 -3.80 -13.57
CA TYR A 82 -0.03 -4.21 -12.22
C TYR A 82 1.21 -4.35 -11.32
N ASP A 83 2.28 -4.97 -11.85
CA ASP A 83 3.53 -5.17 -11.12
C ASP A 83 4.23 -3.86 -10.79
N ASP A 84 3.95 -2.80 -11.55
CA ASP A 84 4.43 -1.46 -11.26
C ASP A 84 3.96 -0.96 -9.89
N PHE A 85 2.72 -1.27 -9.49
CA PHE A 85 2.23 -0.94 -8.15
C PHE A 85 2.95 -1.75 -7.06
N GLN A 86 3.25 -3.02 -7.34
CA GLN A 86 4.03 -3.86 -6.43
C GLN A 86 5.46 -3.33 -6.29
N GLY A 87 6.13 -2.99 -7.39
CA GLY A 87 7.48 -2.43 -7.39
C GLY A 87 7.57 -1.09 -6.67
N MET A 88 6.60 -0.19 -6.90
CA MET A 88 6.50 1.08 -6.16
C MET A 88 6.34 0.83 -4.66
N HIS A 89 5.46 -0.09 -4.27
CA HIS A 89 5.21 -0.39 -2.87
C HIS A 89 6.45 -0.97 -2.19
N ILE A 90 7.08 -2.00 -2.78
CA ILE A 90 8.35 -2.58 -2.30
C ILE A 90 9.37 -1.47 -2.08
N TYR A 91 9.57 -0.61 -3.08
CA TYR A 91 10.54 0.49 -3.02
C TYR A 91 10.25 1.49 -1.88
N MET A 92 8.97 1.77 -1.63
CA MET A 92 8.52 2.77 -0.67
C MET A 92 8.25 2.24 0.74
N THR A 93 8.18 0.91 0.96
CA THR A 93 7.71 0.28 2.21
C THR A 93 8.26 0.94 3.48
N GLN A 94 9.58 1.15 3.56
CA GLN A 94 10.25 1.71 4.74
C GLN A 94 9.97 3.20 4.99
N ARG A 95 9.32 3.88 4.05
CA ARG A 95 8.92 5.29 4.13
C ARG A 95 7.42 5.46 4.29
N VAL A 96 6.63 4.37 4.27
CA VAL A 96 5.16 4.44 4.28
C VAL A 96 4.50 3.46 5.23
N HIS A 97 5.26 2.78 6.09
CA HIS A 97 4.75 1.85 7.11
C HIS A 97 5.31 2.17 8.48
N PHE A 98 4.52 1.88 9.51
CA PHE A 98 4.77 2.17 10.92
C PHE A 98 5.26 3.60 11.12
N ASN A 99 4.61 4.52 10.42
CA ASN A 99 4.94 5.92 10.37
C ASN A 99 3.72 6.79 9.99
N GLY A 100 3.88 8.12 10.04
CA GLY A 100 2.83 9.10 9.74
C GLY A 100 2.30 9.05 8.30
N PRO A 101 3.16 8.91 7.26
CA PRO A 101 2.72 8.84 5.87
C PRO A 101 1.78 7.67 5.50
N PHE A 102 1.68 6.63 6.33
CA PHE A 102 0.93 5.40 6.02
C PHE A 102 -0.48 5.63 5.44
N LEU A 103 -1.40 6.24 6.19
CA LEU A 103 -2.77 6.45 5.71
C LEU A 103 -2.86 7.33 4.45
N PRO A 104 -2.27 8.55 4.42
CA PRO A 104 -2.36 9.42 3.24
C PRO A 104 -1.68 8.83 1.99
N TRP A 105 -0.55 8.13 2.16
CA TRP A 105 0.15 7.51 1.03
C TRP A 105 -0.67 6.39 0.40
N HIS A 106 -1.25 5.50 1.20
CA HIS A 106 -2.07 4.40 0.69
C HIS A 106 -3.38 4.90 0.07
N ARG A 107 -4.03 5.95 0.62
CA ARG A 107 -5.19 6.58 -0.04
C ARG A 107 -4.87 7.04 -1.46
N TRP A 108 -3.72 7.69 -1.65
CA TRP A 108 -3.29 8.12 -2.98
C TRP A 108 -2.93 6.94 -3.90
N MET A 109 -2.26 5.91 -3.38
CA MET A 109 -1.99 4.69 -4.13
C MET A 109 -3.29 4.03 -4.65
N LEU A 110 -4.34 3.96 -3.82
CA LEU A 110 -5.65 3.44 -4.23
C LEU A 110 -6.29 4.30 -5.33
N HIS A 111 -6.16 5.62 -5.25
CA HIS A 111 -6.64 6.52 -6.29
C HIS A 111 -5.87 6.36 -7.61
N LEU A 112 -4.55 6.23 -7.56
CA LEU A 112 -3.73 5.93 -8.74
C LEU A 112 -4.15 4.60 -9.37
N PHE A 113 -4.37 3.57 -8.56
CA PHE A 113 -4.83 2.27 -9.03
C PHE A 113 -6.20 2.34 -9.70
N GLU A 114 -7.18 2.99 -9.05
CA GLU A 114 -8.49 3.24 -9.63
C GLU A 114 -8.41 4.02 -10.95
N SER A 115 -7.54 5.04 -11.02
CA SER A 115 -7.32 5.84 -12.23
C SER A 115 -6.78 5.00 -13.38
N GLU A 116 -5.79 4.13 -13.13
CA GLU A 116 -5.22 3.21 -14.13
C GLU A 116 -6.25 2.16 -14.61
N LEU A 117 -7.05 1.58 -13.70
CA LEU A 117 -8.16 0.68 -14.05
C LEU A 117 -9.15 1.37 -15.00
N ARG A 118 -9.53 2.62 -14.70
CA ARG A 118 -10.52 3.37 -15.48
C ARG A 118 -9.96 3.84 -16.82
N SER A 119 -8.73 4.36 -16.82
CA SER A 119 -8.13 4.99 -18.00
C SER A 119 -7.51 3.99 -18.98
N LYS A 120 -6.91 2.90 -18.50
CA LYS A 120 -6.23 1.90 -19.35
C LYS A 120 -7.03 0.64 -19.58
N CYS A 121 -7.85 0.26 -18.61
CA CYS A 121 -8.66 -0.96 -18.67
C CYS A 121 -10.15 -0.69 -18.83
N SER A 122 -10.52 0.57 -19.12
CA SER A 122 -11.90 1.00 -19.40
C SER A 122 -12.90 0.71 -18.27
N TYR A 123 -12.44 0.48 -17.04
CA TYR A 123 -13.29 0.22 -15.88
C TYR A 123 -14.31 1.35 -15.70
N LYS A 124 -15.60 1.01 -15.56
CA LYS A 124 -16.68 2.00 -15.43
C LYS A 124 -17.08 2.24 -13.98
N GLY A 125 -16.88 1.24 -13.12
CA GLY A 125 -17.13 1.33 -11.69
C GLY A 125 -16.04 2.10 -10.94
N THR A 126 -16.17 2.13 -9.63
CA THR A 126 -15.22 2.73 -8.69
C THR A 126 -14.53 1.64 -7.89
N LEU A 127 -13.42 1.96 -7.23
CA LEU A 127 -12.78 1.00 -6.33
C LEU A 127 -13.79 0.51 -5.28
N PRO A 128 -14.06 -0.80 -5.17
CA PRO A 128 -14.87 -1.33 -4.07
C PRO A 128 -14.09 -1.30 -2.76
N TYR A 129 -14.79 -1.45 -1.65
CA TYR A 129 -14.14 -1.73 -0.36
C TYR A 129 -14.70 -2.99 0.30
N TRP A 130 -13.90 -3.56 1.19
CA TRP A 130 -14.29 -4.68 2.05
C TRP A 130 -14.78 -4.16 3.39
N ASP A 131 -16.05 -4.38 3.74
CA ASP A 131 -16.52 -4.12 5.10
C ASP A 131 -16.12 -5.27 6.03
N VAL A 132 -15.02 -5.06 6.74
CA VAL A 132 -14.44 -6.03 7.66
C VAL A 132 -15.33 -6.36 8.85
N THR A 133 -16.31 -5.50 9.19
CA THR A 133 -17.26 -5.77 10.29
C THR A 133 -18.21 -6.91 9.96
N LEU A 134 -18.43 -7.20 8.67
CA LEU A 134 -19.28 -8.31 8.23
C LEU A 134 -18.55 -9.66 8.25
N ASP A 135 -17.22 -9.63 8.31
CA ASP A 135 -16.32 -10.78 8.16
C ASP A 135 -15.36 -10.93 9.35
N ASN A 136 -15.70 -10.35 10.51
CA ASN A 136 -14.88 -10.39 11.71
C ASN A 136 -15.02 -11.68 12.55
N THR A 137 -15.85 -12.62 12.11
CA THR A 137 -15.96 -13.97 12.68
C THR A 137 -15.30 -14.99 11.77
N ALA A 138 -14.96 -16.16 12.31
CA ALA A 138 -14.36 -17.24 11.52
C ALA A 138 -15.28 -17.68 10.37
N GLU A 139 -16.58 -17.81 10.64
CA GLU A 139 -17.59 -18.15 9.64
C GLU A 139 -17.79 -17.03 8.62
N GLY A 140 -17.86 -15.77 9.07
CA GLY A 140 -17.98 -14.61 8.19
C GLY A 140 -16.82 -14.53 7.20
N PHE A 141 -15.59 -14.60 7.70
CA PHE A 141 -14.39 -14.53 6.87
C PHE A 141 -14.32 -15.64 5.82
N VAL A 142 -14.54 -16.90 6.21
CA VAL A 142 -14.50 -18.05 5.27
C VAL A 142 -15.58 -17.93 4.19
N ASN A 143 -16.73 -17.34 4.51
CA ASN A 143 -17.84 -17.13 3.57
C ASN A 143 -17.83 -15.74 2.92
N SER A 144 -16.77 -14.94 3.10
CA SER A 144 -16.72 -13.59 2.56
C SER A 144 -16.71 -13.65 1.02
N PRO A 145 -17.57 -12.88 0.34
CA PRO A 145 -17.61 -12.83 -1.11
C PRO A 145 -16.36 -12.18 -1.72
N VAL A 146 -15.50 -11.55 -0.90
CA VAL A 146 -14.17 -11.11 -1.35
C VAL A 146 -13.34 -12.32 -1.80
N PHE A 147 -13.49 -13.47 -1.13
CA PHE A 147 -12.74 -14.70 -1.41
C PHE A 147 -13.49 -15.70 -2.31
N ASP A 148 -14.59 -15.28 -2.94
CA ASP A 148 -15.35 -16.12 -3.86
C ASP A 148 -14.53 -16.46 -5.12
N ASN A 149 -14.71 -17.68 -5.64
CA ASN A 149 -13.96 -18.21 -6.79
C ASN A 149 -14.46 -17.73 -8.16
N VAL A 150 -15.53 -16.94 -8.23
CA VAL A 150 -16.06 -16.41 -9.50
C VAL A 150 -16.21 -14.90 -9.41
N TYR A 151 -16.84 -14.43 -8.34
CA TYR A 151 -17.19 -13.05 -8.08
C TYR A 151 -16.36 -12.43 -6.96
N GLY A 152 -15.19 -12.99 -6.68
CA GLY A 152 -14.20 -12.52 -5.71
C GLY A 152 -12.77 -12.63 -6.28
N VAL A 153 -11.77 -12.43 -5.44
CA VAL A 153 -10.35 -12.54 -5.78
C VAL A 153 -9.75 -13.92 -5.45
N GLY A 154 -10.59 -14.96 -5.43
CA GLY A 154 -10.21 -16.34 -5.10
C GLY A 154 -10.04 -16.59 -3.61
N GLY A 155 -9.99 -17.85 -3.22
CA GLY A 155 -9.90 -18.31 -1.84
C GLY A 155 -8.48 -18.52 -1.31
N ASN A 156 -8.33 -19.54 -0.46
CA ASN A 156 -7.06 -19.94 0.17
C ASN A 156 -6.20 -20.80 -0.77
N GLY A 157 -4.92 -20.96 -0.44
CA GLY A 157 -4.08 -22.02 -1.00
C GLY A 157 -4.35 -23.38 -0.34
N PRO A 158 -3.96 -24.51 -0.96
CA PRO A 158 -4.01 -25.81 -0.30
C PRO A 158 -3.09 -25.82 0.93
N TYR A 159 -3.48 -26.58 1.96
CA TYR A 159 -2.72 -26.65 3.20
C TYR A 159 -1.35 -27.30 3.00
N ILE A 160 -0.31 -26.63 3.50
CA ILE A 160 1.05 -27.18 3.59
C ILE A 160 1.45 -27.19 5.06
N GLU A 161 1.64 -28.40 5.60
CA GLU A 161 1.99 -28.60 7.01
C GLU A 161 3.40 -28.08 7.34
N ASP A 162 4.40 -28.49 6.55
CA ASP A 162 5.79 -28.07 6.73
C ASP A 162 6.14 -26.94 5.75
N VAL A 163 6.36 -25.75 6.31
CA VAL A 163 6.78 -24.55 5.58
C VAL A 163 8.19 -24.09 5.97
N SER A 164 8.99 -24.99 6.54
CA SER A 164 10.35 -24.69 7.04
C SER A 164 11.44 -24.71 5.97
N ASP A 165 11.16 -25.31 4.81
CA ASP A 165 12.09 -25.35 3.68
C ASP A 165 12.32 -23.93 3.13
N LYS A 166 13.58 -23.48 3.14
CA LYS A 166 13.96 -22.12 2.74
C LYS A 166 14.15 -21.95 1.23
N GLU A 167 14.24 -23.04 0.48
CA GLU A 167 14.24 -22.99 -0.98
C GLU A 167 12.80 -22.79 -1.47
N ASP A 168 11.85 -23.51 -0.89
CA ASP A 168 10.42 -23.38 -1.23
C ASP A 168 9.76 -22.14 -0.61
N PHE A 169 10.18 -21.77 0.61
CA PHE A 169 9.64 -20.65 1.39
C PHE A 169 10.78 -19.72 1.86
N PRO A 170 11.31 -18.87 0.97
CA PRO A 170 12.50 -18.07 1.22
C PRO A 170 12.32 -16.99 2.29
N VAL A 171 11.09 -16.55 2.54
CA VAL A 171 10.77 -15.59 3.60
C VAL A 171 10.15 -16.33 4.78
N GLN A 172 10.95 -16.45 5.84
CA GLN A 172 10.55 -17.07 7.10
C GLN A 172 10.14 -15.98 8.09
N LYS A 173 8.95 -16.11 8.67
CA LYS A 173 8.49 -15.18 9.72
C LYS A 173 9.06 -15.64 11.08
N PRO A 174 9.56 -14.72 11.92
CA PRO A 174 10.11 -15.06 13.23
C PRO A 174 9.04 -15.42 14.27
N ILE A 175 7.77 -15.41 13.88
CA ILE A 175 6.60 -15.68 14.73
C ILE A 175 5.87 -16.92 14.20
N GLU A 176 5.42 -17.76 15.12
CA GLU A 176 4.54 -18.88 14.78
C GLU A 176 3.14 -18.36 14.43
N ILE A 177 2.61 -18.81 13.30
CA ILE A 177 1.28 -18.44 12.84
C ILE A 177 0.29 -19.54 13.27
N PRO A 178 -0.71 -19.24 14.12
CA PRO A 178 -1.61 -20.24 14.66
C PRO A 178 -2.65 -20.69 13.61
N ALA A 179 -3.07 -21.96 13.70
CA ALA A 179 -4.19 -22.53 12.95
C ALA A 179 -4.21 -22.17 11.45
N ARG A 180 -3.03 -22.25 10.82
CA ARG A 180 -2.85 -22.14 9.37
C ARG A 180 -3.74 -23.15 8.66
N SER A 181 -4.30 -22.75 7.53
CA SER A 181 -5.21 -23.59 6.75
C SER A 181 -4.87 -23.60 5.26
N GLY A 182 -3.79 -22.94 4.85
CA GLY A 182 -3.29 -22.93 3.48
C GLY A 182 -1.77 -23.05 3.40
N GLY A 183 -1.15 -22.25 2.54
CA GLY A 183 0.29 -22.19 2.34
C GLY A 183 0.74 -22.50 0.91
N GLY A 184 -0.07 -23.25 0.16
CA GLY A 184 0.20 -23.54 -1.24
C GLY A 184 -0.23 -22.44 -2.22
N CYS A 185 0.10 -22.64 -3.50
CA CYS A 185 -0.34 -21.78 -4.59
C CYS A 185 -1.87 -21.78 -4.70
N ILE A 186 -2.48 -20.63 -5.00
CA ILE A 186 -3.91 -20.56 -5.29
C ILE A 186 -4.23 -21.33 -6.59
N GLN A 187 -5.16 -22.27 -6.50
CA GLN A 187 -5.54 -23.18 -7.60
C GLN A 187 -6.92 -22.88 -8.21
N GLU A 188 -7.73 -22.06 -7.54
CA GLU A 188 -9.10 -21.72 -7.95
C GLU A 188 -9.31 -20.20 -7.95
N GLY A 189 -10.32 -19.75 -8.67
CA GLY A 189 -10.64 -18.33 -8.75
C GLY A 189 -10.04 -17.59 -9.96
N PRO A 190 -10.38 -16.30 -10.13
CA PRO A 190 -9.94 -15.51 -11.29
C PRO A 190 -8.44 -15.27 -11.37
N PHE A 191 -7.72 -15.50 -10.27
CA PHE A 191 -6.26 -15.34 -10.16
C PHE A 191 -5.55 -16.68 -9.87
N ALA A 192 -6.21 -17.81 -10.13
CA ALA A 192 -5.58 -19.11 -10.09
C ALA A 192 -4.37 -19.17 -11.04
N ASN A 193 -3.27 -19.78 -10.58
CA ASN A 193 -2.01 -19.87 -11.34
C ASN A 193 -1.39 -18.51 -11.70
N LEU A 194 -1.76 -17.42 -11.02
CA LEU A 194 -1.08 -16.13 -11.16
C LEU A 194 0.40 -16.32 -10.77
N THR A 195 1.28 -15.87 -11.65
CA THR A 195 2.72 -15.77 -11.38
C THR A 195 3.05 -14.34 -10.95
N VAL A 196 3.39 -14.16 -9.69
CA VAL A 196 3.89 -12.90 -9.14
C VAL A 196 5.37 -12.78 -9.54
N PRO A 197 5.80 -11.71 -10.22
CA PRO A 197 7.10 -11.72 -10.89
C PRO A 197 8.25 -11.20 -10.03
N MET A 198 7.96 -10.53 -8.91
CA MET A 198 8.96 -9.94 -8.01
C MET A 198 8.57 -10.09 -6.53
N GLY A 199 9.50 -9.79 -5.62
CA GLY A 199 9.38 -10.14 -4.20
C GLY A 199 9.66 -11.63 -3.97
N LEU A 200 9.46 -12.21 -2.80
CA LEU A 200 9.03 -11.62 -1.55
C LEU A 200 10.13 -10.71 -0.95
N GLY A 201 9.78 -9.97 0.11
CA GLY A 201 10.67 -9.06 0.80
C GLY A 201 11.08 -7.83 0.00
N TYR A 202 12.17 -7.18 0.43
CA TYR A 202 12.69 -5.96 -0.20
C TYR A 202 13.52 -6.30 -1.46
N SER A 203 12.89 -6.97 -2.43
CA SER A 203 13.50 -7.38 -3.70
C SER A 203 12.72 -6.86 -4.89
N LEU A 204 13.40 -6.09 -5.74
CA LEU A 204 12.87 -5.60 -7.02
C LEU A 204 13.33 -6.44 -8.21
N ASP A 205 14.12 -7.49 -7.95
CA ASP A 205 14.62 -8.42 -8.97
C ASP A 205 13.52 -9.37 -9.43
N SER A 206 13.75 -10.02 -10.57
CA SER A 206 12.85 -11.05 -11.08
C SER A 206 12.94 -12.31 -10.23
N THR A 207 11.84 -12.65 -9.58
CA THR A 207 11.69 -13.79 -8.67
C THR A 207 10.31 -14.41 -8.89
N PRO A 208 10.03 -14.96 -10.08
CA PRO A 208 8.70 -15.48 -10.41
C PRO A 208 8.29 -16.61 -9.48
N HIS A 209 7.14 -16.47 -8.83
CA HIS A 209 6.54 -17.48 -7.97
C HIS A 209 5.01 -17.47 -8.13
N CYS A 210 4.36 -18.55 -7.69
CA CYS A 210 2.90 -18.57 -7.66
C CYS A 210 2.37 -17.70 -6.51
N LEU A 211 1.21 -17.07 -6.71
CA LEU A 211 0.47 -16.43 -5.62
C LEU A 211 0.04 -17.47 -4.58
N ARG A 212 0.40 -17.27 -3.30
CA ARG A 212 0.04 -18.10 -2.16
C ARG A 212 -0.83 -17.35 -1.15
N ARG A 213 -1.73 -18.09 -0.51
CA ARG A 213 -2.46 -17.65 0.70
C ARG A 213 -2.45 -18.74 1.74
N ASP A 214 -2.45 -18.34 3.01
CA ASP A 214 -2.35 -19.24 4.15
C ASP A 214 -3.23 -18.73 5.30
N PHE A 215 -4.54 -18.85 5.13
CA PHE A 215 -5.49 -18.25 6.08
C PHE A 215 -5.24 -18.70 7.52
N SER A 216 -5.23 -17.74 8.44
CA SER A 216 -5.19 -17.92 9.88
C SER A 216 -6.40 -17.22 10.51
N LEU A 217 -7.45 -18.00 10.75
CA LEU A 217 -8.71 -17.49 11.32
C LEU A 217 -8.53 -16.86 12.71
N PRO A 218 -7.69 -17.39 13.64
CA PRO A 218 -7.48 -16.74 14.93
C PRO A 218 -6.89 -15.33 14.82
N ILE A 219 -6.02 -15.09 13.84
CA ILE A 219 -5.46 -13.75 13.60
C ILE A 219 -6.56 -12.82 13.10
N ILE A 220 -7.33 -13.26 12.09
CA ILE A 220 -8.43 -12.48 11.53
C ILE A 220 -9.45 -12.08 12.60
N THR A 221 -9.97 -13.05 13.36
CA THR A 221 -11.04 -12.77 14.34
C THR A 221 -10.55 -11.92 15.52
N SER A 222 -9.28 -12.06 15.91
CA SER A 222 -8.68 -11.18 16.92
C SER A 222 -8.51 -9.76 16.39
N ALA A 223 -7.94 -9.62 15.20
CA ALA A 223 -7.57 -8.32 14.63
C ALA A 223 -8.76 -7.49 14.16
N LEU A 224 -9.86 -8.14 13.77
CA LEU A 224 -11.09 -7.51 13.29
C LEU A 224 -12.22 -7.46 14.34
N SER A 225 -11.94 -7.86 15.59
CA SER A 225 -12.94 -7.84 16.65
C SER A 225 -13.57 -6.45 16.85
N ASP A 226 -14.84 -6.43 17.27
CA ASP A 226 -15.57 -5.17 17.52
C ASP A 226 -14.81 -4.26 18.49
N GLU A 227 -14.16 -4.82 19.51
CA GLU A 227 -13.32 -4.07 20.46
C GLU A 227 -12.18 -3.32 19.74
N VAL A 228 -11.48 -3.99 18.82
CA VAL A 228 -10.37 -3.39 18.07
C VAL A 228 -10.88 -2.29 17.13
N ILE A 229 -12.02 -2.51 16.48
CA ILE A 229 -12.65 -1.54 15.58
C ILE A 229 -13.14 -0.31 16.36
N ASP A 230 -13.85 -0.50 17.47
CA ASP A 230 -14.37 0.57 18.32
C ASP A 230 -13.25 1.41 18.94
N ARG A 231 -12.19 0.74 19.42
CA ARG A 231 -11.00 1.41 19.92
C ARG A 231 -10.36 2.27 18.82
N THR A 232 -10.23 1.72 17.61
CA THR A 232 -9.67 2.46 16.46
C THR A 232 -10.48 3.69 16.13
N LEU A 233 -11.81 3.55 16.01
CA LEU A 233 -12.68 4.66 15.62
C LEU A 233 -12.93 5.68 16.75
N SER A 234 -12.55 5.36 18.00
CA SER A 234 -12.58 6.28 19.15
C SER A 234 -11.26 7.00 19.40
N ALA A 235 -10.20 6.71 18.62
CA ALA A 235 -8.92 7.40 18.73
C ALA A 235 -9.10 8.93 18.75
N ALA A 236 -8.38 9.61 19.65
CA ALA A 236 -8.51 11.04 19.88
C ALA A 236 -7.72 11.88 18.86
N SER A 237 -6.72 11.28 18.19
CA SER A 237 -5.87 11.94 17.20
C SER A 237 -5.53 11.03 16.03
N PHE A 238 -5.08 11.62 14.91
CA PHE A 238 -4.59 10.88 13.76
C PHE A 238 -3.46 9.91 14.13
N SER A 239 -2.50 10.35 14.96
CA SER A 239 -1.35 9.51 15.34
C SER A 239 -1.80 8.27 16.13
N GLU A 240 -2.81 8.43 16.99
CA GLU A 240 -3.40 7.32 17.74
C GLU A 240 -4.19 6.38 16.83
N LEU A 241 -5.04 6.92 15.94
CA LEU A 241 -5.77 6.16 14.93
C LEU A 241 -4.80 5.31 14.10
N ASN A 242 -3.76 5.95 13.58
CA ASN A 242 -2.76 5.33 12.73
C ASN A 242 -2.04 4.17 13.45
N ARG A 243 -1.71 4.35 14.73
CA ARG A 243 -1.15 3.28 15.57
C ARG A 243 -2.14 2.14 15.79
N HIS A 244 -3.41 2.44 16.04
CA HIS A 244 -4.45 1.44 16.26
C HIS A 244 -4.74 0.61 15.00
N ILE A 245 -4.62 1.21 13.82
CA ILE A 245 -4.75 0.52 12.54
C ILE A 245 -3.56 -0.39 12.27
N GLN A 246 -2.33 0.10 12.44
CA GLN A 246 -1.12 -0.62 12.06
C GLN A 246 -0.66 -1.67 13.08
N GLY A 247 -0.99 -1.48 14.37
CA GLY A 247 -0.67 -2.41 15.44
C GLY A 247 0.36 -1.87 16.45
N TYR A 248 0.58 -2.66 17.49
CA TYR A 248 1.38 -2.31 18.66
C TYR A 248 2.66 -3.13 18.82
N SER A 249 2.84 -4.19 18.02
CA SER A 249 4.09 -4.95 17.97
C SER A 249 4.16 -5.81 16.72
N MET A 250 5.34 -6.41 16.49
CA MET A 250 5.55 -7.44 15.45
C MET A 250 5.14 -8.85 15.88
N GLN A 251 4.58 -9.02 17.08
CA GLN A 251 3.98 -10.29 17.52
C GLN A 251 2.50 -10.33 17.17
N VAL A 252 1.95 -11.54 16.94
CA VAL A 252 0.53 -11.76 16.60
C VAL A 252 -0.42 -11.00 17.53
N SER A 253 -0.17 -11.03 18.85
CA SER A 253 -1.01 -10.37 19.86
C SER A 253 -1.03 -8.83 19.77
N GLY A 254 -0.05 -8.22 19.11
CA GLY A 254 -0.01 -6.78 18.88
C GLY A 254 -0.51 -6.37 17.50
N MET A 255 -0.82 -7.32 16.61
CA MET A 255 -1.35 -7.01 15.29
C MET A 255 -2.84 -6.74 15.37
N THR A 256 -3.27 -5.67 14.70
CA THR A 256 -4.64 -5.20 14.60
C THR A 256 -5.00 -4.98 13.14
N LEU A 257 -6.26 -4.66 12.85
CA LEU A 257 -6.78 -4.21 11.55
C LEU A 257 -5.84 -4.42 10.35
N HIS A 258 -4.99 -3.44 9.99
CA HIS A 258 -4.12 -3.54 8.81
C HIS A 258 -3.16 -4.73 8.87
N ALA A 259 -2.29 -4.80 9.89
CA ALA A 259 -1.29 -5.87 9.99
C ALA A 259 -1.94 -7.24 10.18
N GLY A 260 -3.04 -7.31 10.93
CA GLY A 260 -3.80 -8.53 11.18
C GLY A 260 -4.58 -9.04 9.96
N MET A 261 -5.11 -8.14 9.12
CA MET A 261 -5.70 -8.55 7.83
C MET A 261 -4.63 -9.14 6.92
N HIS A 262 -3.50 -8.45 6.72
CA HIS A 262 -2.41 -8.96 5.89
C HIS A 262 -1.88 -10.31 6.39
N LEU A 263 -1.56 -10.40 7.69
CA LEU A 263 -1.03 -11.62 8.28
C LEU A 263 -2.08 -12.74 8.37
N GLY A 264 -3.35 -12.41 8.61
CA GLY A 264 -4.42 -13.40 8.68
C GLY A 264 -4.80 -13.99 7.32
N ILE A 265 -4.62 -13.24 6.23
CA ILE A 265 -4.83 -13.70 4.85
C ILE A 265 -3.60 -14.44 4.32
N GLY A 266 -2.41 -13.86 4.47
CA GLY A 266 -1.19 -14.45 3.95
C GLY A 266 -0.54 -15.49 4.87
N GLY A 267 -0.88 -15.53 6.15
CA GLY A 267 -0.31 -16.48 7.12
C GLY A 267 1.21 -16.49 7.15
N ALA A 268 1.80 -17.68 7.20
CA ALA A 268 3.24 -17.81 7.33
C ALA A 268 4.00 -17.49 6.03
N VAL A 269 3.42 -17.85 4.88
CA VAL A 269 4.14 -17.93 3.59
C VAL A 269 3.42 -17.31 2.39
N GLY A 270 2.23 -16.75 2.60
CA GLY A 270 1.43 -16.11 1.55
C GLY A 270 1.86 -14.67 1.28
N ASP A 271 1.74 -14.27 0.01
CA ASP A 271 2.20 -12.99 -0.53
C ASP A 271 1.58 -11.79 0.20
N CYS A 272 0.30 -11.87 0.53
CA CYS A 272 -0.41 -10.80 1.24
C CYS A 272 0.16 -10.51 2.63
N ALA A 273 0.87 -11.45 3.25
CA ALA A 273 1.52 -11.25 4.55
C ALA A 273 2.95 -10.70 4.42
N ASP A 274 3.50 -10.54 3.22
CA ASP A 274 4.78 -9.88 3.00
C ASP A 274 4.58 -8.36 2.96
N MET A 275 5.11 -7.65 3.97
CA MET A 275 4.95 -6.19 4.12
C MET A 275 5.50 -5.38 2.93
N TYR A 276 6.43 -5.95 2.16
CA TYR A 276 7.01 -5.27 1.01
C TYR A 276 6.21 -5.55 -0.25
N SER A 277 5.94 -6.82 -0.52
CA SER A 277 5.40 -7.28 -1.80
C SER A 277 3.91 -7.61 -1.80
N SER A 278 3.18 -7.32 -0.71
CA SER A 278 1.74 -7.61 -0.56
C SER A 278 0.82 -7.14 -1.69
N PRO A 279 1.09 -6.05 -2.45
CA PRO A 279 0.26 -5.70 -3.61
C PRO A 279 0.30 -6.71 -4.76
N GLY A 280 1.23 -7.67 -4.74
CA GLY A 280 1.22 -8.81 -5.65
C GLY A 280 -0.07 -9.63 -5.54
N ASP A 281 -0.70 -9.64 -4.37
CA ASP A 281 -2.02 -10.25 -4.15
C ASP A 281 -3.14 -9.23 -4.42
N PRO A 282 -4.09 -9.49 -5.35
CA PRO A 282 -5.23 -8.61 -5.61
C PRO A 282 -6.10 -8.27 -4.40
N VAL A 283 -6.06 -9.06 -3.32
CA VAL A 283 -6.77 -8.77 -2.08
C VAL A 283 -6.21 -7.52 -1.37
N PHE A 284 -4.97 -7.11 -1.65
CA PHE A 284 -4.35 -5.91 -1.11
C PHE A 284 -5.26 -4.68 -1.23
N TYR A 285 -5.86 -4.49 -2.40
CA TYR A 285 -6.70 -3.32 -2.68
C TYR A 285 -8.02 -3.34 -1.89
N PHE A 286 -8.50 -4.52 -1.50
CA PHE A 286 -9.64 -4.65 -0.58
C PHE A 286 -9.25 -4.34 0.86
N VAL A 287 -8.10 -4.84 1.33
CA VAL A 287 -7.54 -4.53 2.66
C VAL A 287 -7.35 -3.02 2.81
N HIS A 288 -6.70 -2.37 1.84
CA HIS A 288 -6.48 -0.94 1.90
C HIS A 288 -7.76 -0.13 1.63
N GLY A 289 -8.71 -0.63 0.83
CA GLY A 289 -10.05 -0.03 0.72
C GLY A 289 -10.78 0.02 2.06
N ALA A 290 -10.66 -1.04 2.88
CA ALA A 290 -11.21 -1.09 4.24
C ALA A 290 -10.50 -0.09 5.16
N VAL A 291 -9.16 -0.04 5.13
CA VAL A 291 -8.36 0.91 5.92
C VAL A 291 -8.70 2.36 5.57
N ASP A 292 -8.82 2.68 4.28
CA ASP A 292 -9.16 4.03 3.82
C ASP A 292 -10.56 4.45 4.28
N LYS A 293 -11.52 3.51 4.23
CA LYS A 293 -12.86 3.74 4.76
C LYS A 293 -12.86 3.97 6.26
N ILE A 294 -12.14 3.16 7.05
CA ILE A 294 -12.01 3.35 8.51
C ILE A 294 -11.44 4.73 8.82
N TRP A 295 -10.42 5.17 8.07
CA TRP A 295 -9.87 6.51 8.24
C TRP A 295 -10.89 7.60 7.90
N ASN A 296 -11.59 7.49 6.76
CA ASN A 296 -12.65 8.43 6.42
C ASN A 296 -13.76 8.47 7.50
N ASP A 297 -14.23 7.32 7.98
CA ASP A 297 -15.27 7.25 9.00
C ASP A 297 -14.82 7.95 10.30
N TRP A 298 -13.56 7.73 10.71
CA TRP A 298 -12.96 8.45 11.83
C TRP A 298 -12.90 9.97 11.59
N GLN A 299 -12.52 10.42 10.39
CA GLN A 299 -12.50 11.84 10.05
C GLN A 299 -13.91 12.46 10.09
N ARG A 300 -14.92 11.74 9.60
CA ARG A 300 -16.31 12.23 9.53
C ARG A 300 -17.01 12.26 10.89
N ARG A 301 -16.54 11.52 11.88
CA ARG A 301 -17.07 11.58 13.27
C ARG A 301 -16.85 12.94 13.95
N ASP A 302 -15.79 13.66 13.58
CA ASP A 302 -15.51 15.00 14.12
C ASP A 302 -14.96 15.92 13.03
N TRP A 303 -15.87 16.32 12.14
CA TRP A 303 -15.60 17.21 11.03
C TRP A 303 -16.00 18.66 11.38
N PRO A 304 -15.18 19.69 11.07
CA PRO A 304 -13.95 19.66 10.28
C PRO A 304 -12.67 19.48 11.11
N ALA A 305 -12.73 19.26 12.42
CA ALA A 305 -11.53 19.20 13.27
C ALA A 305 -10.51 18.15 12.80
N ARG A 306 -10.98 16.96 12.43
CA ARG A 306 -10.15 15.84 11.93
C ARG A 306 -9.78 15.94 10.45
N LYS A 307 -10.25 16.97 9.73
CA LYS A 307 -9.85 17.20 8.33
C LYS A 307 -8.34 17.46 8.24
N THR A 308 -7.80 18.20 9.19
CA THR A 308 -6.41 18.65 9.19
C THR A 308 -5.56 17.96 10.26
N ASP A 309 -6.11 17.00 11.00
CA ASP A 309 -5.38 16.24 11.99
C ASP A 309 -4.48 15.22 11.29
N VAL A 310 -3.17 15.42 11.42
CA VAL A 310 -2.12 14.54 10.88
C VAL A 310 -0.87 14.63 11.75
N GLY A 311 -0.10 13.56 11.80
CA GLY A 311 1.15 13.50 12.55
C GLY A 311 1.79 12.12 12.52
N GLY A 312 2.76 11.90 13.41
CA GLY A 312 3.55 10.68 13.46
C GLY A 312 4.88 10.81 12.72
N PRO A 313 5.79 9.84 12.91
CA PRO A 313 7.16 9.94 12.43
C PRO A 313 7.22 9.89 10.89
N ASP A 314 8.19 10.55 10.29
CA ASP A 314 8.47 10.49 8.84
C ASP A 314 9.21 9.21 8.41
N THR A 315 9.81 8.51 9.37
CA THR A 315 10.54 7.26 9.18
C THR A 315 9.85 6.07 9.84
N MET A 316 9.99 4.88 9.24
CA MET A 316 9.46 3.63 9.79
C MET A 316 10.05 3.34 11.18
N TYR A 317 9.18 2.92 12.09
CA TYR A 317 9.52 2.60 13.49
C TYR A 317 10.02 3.77 14.34
N GLY A 318 9.81 5.04 13.92
CA GLY A 318 9.86 6.16 14.86
C GLY A 318 8.80 6.01 15.98
N TYR A 319 8.97 6.72 17.10
CA TYR A 319 7.96 6.69 18.17
C TYR A 319 6.58 7.14 17.63
N PRO A 320 5.47 6.48 17.98
CA PRO A 320 5.29 5.48 19.05
C PRO A 320 5.40 4.02 18.61
N PHE A 321 5.96 3.75 17.43
CA PHE A 321 6.14 2.40 16.94
C PHE A 321 7.38 1.76 17.56
N ASN A 322 8.59 2.32 17.40
CA ASN A 322 9.83 1.95 18.11
C ASN A 322 10.00 0.47 18.56
N PHE A 323 9.53 -0.49 17.75
CA PHE A 323 9.47 -1.92 18.11
C PHE A 323 10.85 -2.55 18.24
N PHE A 324 11.85 -1.93 17.61
CA PHE A 324 13.23 -2.38 17.55
C PHE A 324 14.19 -1.40 18.24
N GLY A 325 13.66 -0.52 19.09
CA GLY A 325 14.40 0.56 19.75
C GLY A 325 14.10 1.92 19.15
N ASP A 326 14.69 2.95 19.76
CA ASP A 326 14.44 4.34 19.39
C ASP A 326 15.10 4.68 18.05
N VAL A 327 14.29 5.25 17.15
CA VAL A 327 14.71 5.75 15.84
C VAL A 327 14.50 7.26 15.85
N ALA A 328 15.49 8.04 15.41
CA ALA A 328 15.33 9.49 15.28
C ALA A 328 14.35 9.80 14.14
N TYR A 329 13.43 10.75 14.36
CA TYR A 329 12.39 11.09 13.39
C TYR A 329 11.97 12.55 13.53
N GLU A 330 11.33 13.07 12.48
CA GLU A 330 10.54 14.29 12.54
C GLU A 330 9.06 13.96 12.39
N ASN A 331 8.19 14.74 13.03
CA ASN A 331 6.75 14.56 12.83
C ASN A 331 6.36 15.15 11.49
N ILE A 332 5.61 14.38 10.69
CA ILE A 332 5.06 14.89 9.45
C ILE A 332 4.04 16.00 9.72
N THR A 333 3.86 16.86 8.71
CA THR A 333 2.82 17.90 8.71
C THR A 333 2.00 17.77 7.43
N LEU A 334 0.96 18.60 7.29
CA LEU A 334 0.21 18.71 6.03
C LEU A 334 1.11 19.07 4.82
N GLN A 335 2.28 19.67 5.05
CA GLN A 335 3.23 20.02 3.99
C GLN A 335 4.24 18.92 3.68
N TYR A 336 4.14 17.76 4.34
CA TYR A 336 5.01 16.63 4.04
C TYR A 336 4.73 16.10 2.63
N SER A 337 5.79 15.85 1.87
CA SER A 337 5.74 15.40 0.48
C SER A 337 5.70 13.87 0.40
N LEU A 338 4.65 13.34 -0.21
CA LEU A 338 4.45 11.92 -0.50
C LEU A 338 4.98 11.60 -1.91
N SER A 339 5.85 10.60 -2.01
CA SER A 339 6.51 10.22 -3.26
C SER A 339 5.86 8.98 -3.87
N PHE A 340 5.67 9.00 -5.19
CA PHE A 340 5.10 7.89 -5.98
C PHE A 340 5.94 7.66 -7.24
N PRO A 341 7.17 7.13 -7.11
CA PRO A 341 8.08 6.93 -8.23
C PRO A 341 7.37 6.17 -9.37
N ASN A 342 7.58 6.62 -10.60
CA ASN A 342 6.95 6.11 -11.83
C ASN A 342 5.44 6.39 -12.02
N PHE A 343 4.74 6.97 -11.06
CA PHE A 343 3.28 7.20 -11.15
C PHE A 343 2.89 8.68 -11.21
N GLY A 344 3.83 9.60 -11.02
CA GLY A 344 3.59 11.03 -11.23
C GLY A 344 4.37 11.92 -10.27
N ASN A 345 3.85 13.13 -10.11
CA ASN A 345 4.41 14.11 -9.19
C ASN A 345 4.16 13.71 -7.74
N ASN A 346 5.00 14.23 -6.84
CA ASN A 346 4.76 14.12 -5.41
C ASN A 346 3.47 14.85 -5.03
N MET A 347 2.78 14.33 -4.03
CA MET A 347 1.58 14.92 -3.43
C MET A 347 1.91 15.48 -2.06
N LEU A 348 1.28 16.58 -1.64
CA LEU A 348 1.33 16.96 -0.24
C LEU A 348 0.33 16.12 0.55
N VAL A 349 0.63 15.85 1.82
CA VAL A 349 -0.35 15.26 2.74
C VAL A 349 -1.65 16.07 2.75
N ALA A 350 -1.58 17.40 2.70
CA ALA A 350 -2.73 18.30 2.60
C ALA A 350 -3.70 17.95 1.46
N ASP A 351 -3.17 17.50 0.32
CA ASP A 351 -3.95 17.24 -0.89
C ASP A 351 -4.77 15.96 -0.81
N VAL A 352 -4.46 15.08 0.15
CA VAL A 352 -5.07 13.75 0.26
C VAL A 352 -5.89 13.56 1.55
N MET A 353 -6.06 14.61 2.35
CA MET A 353 -6.79 14.52 3.61
C MET A 353 -8.32 14.43 3.43
N ASP A 354 -8.89 14.94 2.35
CA ASP A 354 -10.34 15.00 2.14
C ASP A 354 -10.75 14.36 0.81
N ILE A 355 -11.53 13.30 0.88
CA ILE A 355 -12.02 12.55 -0.30
C ILE A 355 -13.00 13.34 -1.19
N HIS A 356 -13.40 14.55 -0.76
CA HIS A 356 -14.24 15.48 -1.52
C HIS A 356 -13.49 16.72 -2.05
N GLU A 357 -12.17 16.82 -1.88
CA GLU A 357 -11.38 17.96 -2.32
C GLU A 357 -10.10 17.55 -3.07
N GLY A 358 -9.44 18.55 -3.67
CA GLY A 358 -8.19 18.34 -4.39
C GLY A 358 -8.38 17.40 -5.58
N PRO A 359 -7.56 16.34 -5.71
CA PRO A 359 -7.70 15.36 -6.78
C PRO A 359 -8.85 14.37 -6.56
N PHE A 360 -9.51 14.39 -5.40
CA PHE A 360 -10.57 13.46 -5.07
C PHE A 360 -11.96 14.05 -5.27
N CYS A 361 -12.89 13.18 -5.65
CA CYS A 361 -14.32 13.44 -5.61
C CYS A 361 -15.06 12.11 -5.51
N TYR A 362 -15.00 11.48 -4.33
CA TYR A 362 -15.68 10.23 -4.04
C TYR A 362 -16.24 10.16 -2.62
N GLU A 363 -17.20 9.26 -2.41
CA GLU A 363 -17.80 8.93 -1.11
C GLU A 363 -17.86 7.41 -0.90
N TYR A 364 -18.06 6.98 0.35
CA TYR A 364 -18.30 5.57 0.72
C TYR A 364 -19.79 5.34 1.02
N LYS A 365 -20.32 4.17 0.62
CA LYS A 365 -21.70 3.74 0.93
C LYS A 365 -21.80 2.27 1.30
#